data_AF-A0A2A2JI18-F1
#
_entry.id   AF-A0A2A2JI18-F1
#
_cell.length_a   1.000
_cell.length_b   1.000
_cell.length_c   1.000
_cell.angle_alpha   90.00
_cell.angle_beta   90.00
_cell.angle_gamma   90.00
#
_symmetry.space_group_name_H-M   'P 1'
#
loop_
_entity.id
_entity.type
_entity.pdbx_description
1 polymer ?
#
loop_
_entity_poly.entity_id
_entity_poly.type
_entity_poly.pdbx_seq_one_letter_code
_entity_poly.pdbx_strand_id
1 'polypeptide(L)'
;MEQQAWDEEIHSQSVCMDSSLSTSNSVSMPIGCEMVEDEAERRTANVRERKRMCSINVAFIELRNYIPTFPFEKRLSKIDTLNLAIAYISMLEDILSSPIDPGIYVRSCVEAARRNHPNAPSWSTSDLLARLSWINWKRLGIEHIR
;
A
#
# COMPACT_ATOMS: atom_id res chain seq x y z
N MET A 1 14.05 3.18 -15.30
CA MET A 1 13.35 4.43 -15.63
C MET A 1 12.07 4.61 -14.81
N GLU A 2 11.26 3.57 -14.56
CA GLU A 2 10.09 3.71 -13.69
C GLU A 2 10.43 3.98 -12.21
N GLN A 3 11.42 3.29 -11.60
CA GLN A 3 11.79 3.49 -10.18
C GLN A 3 12.16 4.95 -9.81
N GLN A 4 12.75 5.70 -10.74
CA GLN A 4 13.09 7.12 -10.53
C GLN A 4 11.85 8.02 -10.53
N ALA A 5 10.84 7.72 -11.35
CA ALA A 5 9.56 8.43 -11.31
C ALA A 5 8.79 8.17 -10.00
N TRP A 6 9.02 7.03 -9.36
CA TRP A 6 8.46 6.70 -8.04
C TRP A 6 9.10 7.48 -6.91
N ASP A 7 10.43 7.60 -6.92
CA ASP A 7 11.15 8.45 -5.96
C ASP A 7 10.75 9.92 -6.15
N GLU A 8 10.53 10.36 -7.39
CA GLU A 8 10.01 11.70 -7.72
C GLU A 8 8.55 11.91 -7.30
N GLU A 9 7.68 10.90 -7.38
CA GLU A 9 6.28 11.02 -6.92
C GLU A 9 6.16 10.91 -5.40
N ILE A 10 7.05 10.17 -4.73
CA ILE A 10 7.25 10.20 -3.28
C ILE A 10 7.78 11.58 -2.87
N HIS A 11 8.78 12.12 -3.58
CA HIS A 11 9.28 13.47 -3.34
C HIS A 11 8.19 14.51 -3.60
N SER A 12 7.37 14.39 -4.63
CA SER A 12 6.25 15.29 -4.94
C SER A 12 5.15 15.26 -3.87
N GLN A 13 4.80 14.07 -3.37
CA GLN A 13 3.86 13.93 -2.25
C GLN A 13 4.45 14.45 -0.93
N SER A 14 5.76 14.25 -0.69
CA SER A 14 6.48 14.82 0.47
C SER A 14 6.63 16.34 0.38
N VAL A 15 6.91 16.90 -0.80
CA VAL A 15 7.07 18.35 -1.06
C VAL A 15 5.74 19.10 -0.90
N CYS A 16 4.60 18.43 -1.11
CA CYS A 16 3.29 18.96 -0.70
C CYS A 16 3.16 19.19 0.81
N MET A 17 3.90 18.44 1.65
CA MET A 17 3.94 18.72 3.09
C MET A 17 4.75 20.00 3.39
N ASP A 18 5.87 20.22 2.71
CA ASP A 18 6.80 21.34 2.95
C ASP A 18 6.39 22.67 2.30
N SER A 19 5.73 22.64 1.13
CA SER A 19 5.33 23.88 0.41
C SER A 19 4.24 24.68 1.12
N SER A 20 3.75 24.20 2.27
CA SER A 20 2.74 24.87 3.09
C SER A 20 3.30 26.00 3.96
N LEU A 21 4.63 26.15 4.06
CA LEU A 21 5.28 27.17 4.91
C LEU A 21 5.64 28.45 4.16
N SER A 22 5.41 28.53 2.85
CA SER A 22 5.79 29.68 2.03
C SER A 22 4.67 30.07 1.05
N THR A 23 3.69 30.82 1.56
CA THR A 23 2.93 31.74 0.71
C THR A 23 2.79 33.07 1.43
N SER A 24 3.92 33.78 1.55
CA SER A 24 3.90 35.22 1.79
C SER A 24 3.60 35.93 0.46
N ASN A 25 2.34 35.90 0.03
CA ASN A 25 1.86 36.79 -1.03
C ASN A 25 1.12 37.95 -0.37
N SER A 26 1.78 39.10 -0.28
CA SER A 26 1.16 40.38 0.03
C SER A 26 0.27 40.80 -1.13
N VAL A 27 -1.01 40.44 -1.09
CA VAL A 27 -2.02 40.96 -2.01
C VAL A 27 -2.82 42.02 -1.27
N SER A 28 -2.57 43.29 -1.59
CA SER A 28 -3.34 44.42 -1.08
C SER A 28 -4.82 44.25 -1.48
N MET A 29 -5.71 44.09 -0.51
CA MET A 29 -7.15 43.95 -0.75
C MET A 29 -7.86 45.31 -0.70
N PRO A 30 -8.80 45.62 -1.62
CA PRO A 30 -9.65 46.79 -1.50
C PRO A 30 -10.76 46.54 -0.47
N ILE A 31 -11.14 47.62 0.22
CA ILE A 31 -12.12 47.66 1.31
C ILE A 31 -13.53 47.56 0.71
N GLY A 32 -14.25 46.46 0.98
CA GLY A 32 -15.68 46.37 0.74
C GLY A 32 -16.23 44.95 0.54
N CYS A 33 -17.19 44.60 1.40
CA CYS A 33 -18.13 43.47 1.34
C CYS A 33 -17.69 42.14 1.99
N GLU A 34 -18.46 41.77 3.01
CA GLU A 34 -18.46 40.60 3.90
C GLU A 34 -18.68 39.29 3.12
N MET A 35 -17.72 38.93 2.27
CA MET A 35 -17.73 37.74 1.40
C MET A 35 -16.36 37.01 1.41
N VAL A 36 -15.43 37.41 2.28
CA VAL A 36 -14.00 37.02 2.22
C VAL A 36 -13.62 35.98 3.28
N GLU A 37 -14.37 35.89 4.39
CA GLU A 37 -14.12 34.89 5.44
C GLU A 37 -14.41 33.46 4.94
N ASP A 38 -15.55 33.25 4.28
CA ASP A 38 -15.97 31.94 3.76
C ASP A 38 -14.95 31.37 2.75
N GLU A 39 -14.38 32.22 1.90
CA GLU A 39 -13.36 31.82 0.93
C GLU A 39 -11.99 31.52 1.58
N ALA A 40 -11.61 32.24 2.64
CA ALA A 40 -10.40 31.96 3.41
C ALA A 40 -10.51 30.67 4.23
N GLU A 41 -11.68 30.43 4.83
CA GLU A 41 -12.02 29.21 5.56
C GLU A 41 -12.06 28.00 4.62
N ARG A 42 -12.69 28.13 3.45
CA ARG A 42 -12.73 27.11 2.40
C ARG A 42 -11.33 26.75 1.91
N ARG A 43 -10.47 27.75 1.67
CA ARG A 43 -9.05 27.51 1.32
C ARG A 43 -8.32 26.75 2.43
N THR A 44 -8.52 27.16 3.68
CA THR A 44 -7.93 26.50 4.85
C THR A 44 -8.40 25.04 4.97
N ALA A 45 -9.68 24.78 4.78
CA ALA A 45 -10.27 23.44 4.78
C ALA A 45 -9.69 22.57 3.66
N ASN A 46 -9.58 23.09 2.44
CA ASN A 46 -8.98 22.39 1.30
C ASN A 46 -7.52 22.00 1.57
N VAL A 47 -6.72 22.90 2.18
CA VAL A 47 -5.34 22.60 2.55
C VAL A 47 -5.28 21.48 3.57
N ARG A 48 -6.14 21.50 4.60
CA ARG A 48 -6.21 20.43 5.61
C ARG A 48 -6.57 19.09 4.97
N GLU A 49 -7.56 19.05 4.08
CA GLU A 49 -7.97 17.81 3.43
C GLU A 49 -6.89 17.25 2.50
N ARG A 50 -6.17 18.11 1.76
CA ARG A 50 -5.01 17.68 0.97
C ARG A 50 -3.93 17.06 1.84
N LYS A 51 -3.63 17.65 3.01
CA LYS A 51 -2.67 17.08 3.97
C LYS A 51 -3.14 15.72 4.50
N ARG A 52 -4.43 15.59 4.83
CA ARG A 52 -5.04 14.32 5.26
C ARG A 52 -4.89 13.25 4.17
N MET A 53 -5.24 13.59 2.93
CA MET A 53 -5.12 12.68 1.79
C MET A 53 -3.68 12.30 1.48
N CYS A 54 -2.74 13.24 1.60
CA CYS A 54 -1.31 12.98 1.43
C CYS A 54 -0.82 11.95 2.46
N SER A 55 -1.13 12.14 3.74
CA SER A 55 -0.77 11.19 4.80
C SER A 55 -1.32 9.79 4.55
N ILE A 56 -2.58 9.68 4.08
CA ILE A 56 -3.18 8.40 3.71
C ILE A 56 -2.43 7.75 2.52
N ASN A 57 -2.08 8.53 1.50
CA ASN A 57 -1.40 7.99 0.33
C ASN A 57 0.02 7.51 0.67
N VAL A 58 0.74 8.20 1.57
CA VAL A 58 2.03 7.76 2.11
C VAL A 58 1.89 6.41 2.82
N ALA A 59 0.91 6.28 3.73
CA ALA A 59 0.65 5.00 4.40
C ALA A 59 0.32 3.86 3.42
N PHE A 60 -0.41 4.16 2.33
CA PHE A 60 -0.67 3.20 1.26
C PHE A 60 0.59 2.80 0.48
N ILE A 61 1.59 3.67 0.37
CA ILE A 61 2.88 3.33 -0.25
C ILE A 61 3.66 2.42 0.69
N GLU A 62 3.75 2.77 1.97
CA GLU A 62 4.39 1.94 2.99
C GLU A 62 3.77 0.54 3.05
N LEU A 63 2.44 0.43 3.02
CA LEU A 63 1.75 -0.85 3.00
C LEU A 63 2.17 -1.71 1.79
N ARG A 64 2.33 -1.12 0.60
CA ARG A 64 2.74 -1.86 -0.60
C ARG A 64 4.13 -2.47 -0.48
N ASN A 65 5.02 -1.89 0.32
CA ASN A 65 6.36 -2.44 0.53
C ASN A 65 6.35 -3.78 1.27
N TYR A 66 5.27 -4.09 2.01
CA TYR A 66 5.10 -5.35 2.73
C TYR A 66 4.29 -6.39 1.95
N ILE A 67 3.75 -6.02 0.80
CA ILE A 67 2.95 -6.91 -0.04
C ILE A 67 3.88 -7.70 -0.98
N PRO A 68 3.66 -9.02 -1.15
CA PRO A 68 4.43 -9.80 -2.12
C PRO A 68 4.15 -9.31 -3.55
N THR A 69 5.16 -8.75 -4.20
CA THR A 69 5.06 -8.15 -5.54
C THR A 69 6.06 -8.77 -6.52
N PHE A 70 5.75 -8.67 -7.82
CA PHE A 70 6.69 -9.02 -8.87
C PHE A 70 7.73 -7.90 -9.07
N PRO A 71 8.96 -8.18 -9.52
CA PRO A 71 9.90 -7.17 -9.96
C PRO A 71 9.29 -6.50 -11.17
N PHE A 72 9.33 -5.17 -11.17
CA PHE A 72 8.74 -4.34 -12.23
C PHE A 72 7.21 -4.49 -12.33
N GLU A 73 6.55 -4.90 -11.25
CA GLU A 73 5.09 -4.91 -11.21
C GLU A 73 4.51 -3.49 -11.29
N LYS A 74 3.39 -3.36 -12.00
CA LYS A 74 2.58 -2.14 -11.97
C LYS A 74 2.08 -1.87 -10.56
N ARG A 75 1.84 -0.59 -10.25
CA ARG A 75 1.23 -0.17 -8.98
C ARG A 75 -0.09 -0.89 -8.74
N LEU A 76 -0.20 -1.56 -7.59
CA LEU A 76 -1.47 -2.09 -7.12
C LEU A 76 -2.47 -0.96 -6.82
N SER A 77 -3.71 -1.16 -7.25
CA SER A 77 -4.81 -0.26 -6.91
C SER A 77 -5.03 -0.24 -5.39
N LYS A 78 -5.77 0.76 -4.87
CA LYS A 78 -6.07 0.84 -3.43
C LYS A 78 -6.82 -0.41 -2.95
N ILE A 79 -7.78 -0.90 -3.73
CA ILE A 79 -8.55 -2.09 -3.38
C ILE A 79 -7.70 -3.36 -3.44
N ASP A 80 -6.86 -3.52 -4.46
CA ASP A 80 -5.98 -4.69 -4.57
C ASP A 80 -4.96 -4.72 -3.44
N THR A 81 -4.41 -3.55 -3.08
CA THR A 81 -3.49 -3.40 -1.94
C THR A 81 -4.15 -3.89 -0.65
N LEU A 82 -5.40 -3.49 -0.38
CA LEU A 82 -6.12 -3.91 0.83
C LEU A 82 -6.46 -5.40 0.81
N ASN A 83 -7.03 -5.91 -0.30
CA ASN A 83 -7.41 -7.31 -0.41
C ASN A 83 -6.21 -8.24 -0.25
N LEU A 84 -5.08 -7.87 -0.87
CA LEU A 84 -3.87 -8.67 -0.81
C LEU A 84 -3.21 -8.60 0.57
N ALA A 85 -3.25 -7.45 1.24
CA ALA A 85 -2.78 -7.33 2.62
C ALA A 85 -3.61 -8.20 3.58
N ILE A 86 -4.94 -8.19 3.46
CA ILE A 86 -5.84 -9.04 4.27
C ILE A 86 -5.52 -10.51 4.06
N ALA A 87 -5.49 -10.97 2.80
CA ALA A 87 -5.19 -12.35 2.48
C ALA A 87 -3.79 -12.77 2.98
N TYR A 88 -2.79 -11.90 2.82
CA TYR A 88 -1.43 -12.18 3.24
C TYR A 88 -1.30 -12.28 4.76
N ILE A 89 -1.93 -11.37 5.52
CA ILE A 89 -1.97 -11.45 6.98
C ILE A 89 -2.62 -12.76 7.44
N SER A 90 -3.81 -13.11 6.91
CA SER A 90 -4.50 -14.35 7.29
C SER A 90 -3.67 -15.60 6.98
N MET A 91 -2.94 -15.62 5.87
CA MET A 91 -2.02 -16.71 5.55
C MET A 91 -0.88 -16.81 6.58
N LEU A 92 -0.28 -15.67 6.97
CA LEU A 92 0.81 -15.65 7.94
C LEU A 92 0.32 -16.08 9.33
N GLU A 93 -0.87 -15.67 9.74
CA GLU A 93 -1.50 -16.11 11.00
C GLU A 93 -1.73 -17.62 11.03
N ASP A 94 -2.23 -18.19 9.94
CA ASP A 94 -2.44 -19.62 9.77
C ASP A 94 -1.11 -20.40 9.84
N ILE A 95 -0.07 -19.90 9.17
CA ILE A 95 1.28 -20.49 9.20
C ILE A 95 1.83 -20.48 10.63
N LEU A 96 1.71 -19.37 11.34
CA LEU A 96 2.24 -19.23 12.71
C LEU A 96 1.48 -20.08 13.73
N SER A 97 0.20 -20.35 13.47
CA SER A 97 -0.65 -21.17 14.34
C SER A 97 -0.51 -22.68 14.06
N SER A 98 0.01 -23.04 12.89
CA SER A 98 0.20 -24.43 12.48
C SER A 98 1.45 -25.05 13.12
N PRO A 99 1.37 -26.27 13.67
CA PRO A 99 2.54 -26.99 14.17
C PRO A 99 3.39 -27.61 13.04
N ILE A 100 2.96 -27.45 11.79
CA ILE A 100 3.58 -28.04 10.60
C ILE A 100 4.54 -27.02 9.99
N ASP A 101 5.65 -27.49 9.40
CA ASP A 101 6.56 -26.66 8.61
C ASP A 101 5.78 -25.72 7.65
N PRO A 102 6.06 -24.40 7.66
CA PRO A 102 5.36 -23.42 6.81
C PRO A 102 5.30 -23.79 5.34
N GLY A 103 6.39 -24.35 4.80
CA GLY A 103 6.45 -24.75 3.40
C GLY A 103 5.51 -25.93 3.09
N ILE A 104 5.44 -26.91 3.99
CA ILE A 104 4.48 -28.03 3.87
C ILE A 104 3.04 -27.53 4.01
N TYR A 105 2.75 -26.69 5.00
CA TYR A 105 1.43 -26.13 5.25
C TYR A 105 0.90 -25.39 4.01
N VAL A 106 1.66 -24.41 3.51
CA VAL A 106 1.28 -23.62 2.33
C VAL A 106 1.05 -24.52 1.12
N ARG A 107 1.94 -25.49 0.84
CA ARG A 107 1.75 -26.43 -0.27
C ARG A 107 0.44 -27.22 -0.16
N SER A 108 0.12 -27.72 1.04
CA SER A 108 -1.13 -28.45 1.27
C SER A 108 -2.36 -27.57 1.00
N CYS A 109 -2.36 -26.34 1.50
CA CYS A 109 -3.41 -25.36 1.27
C CYS A 109 -3.56 -25.00 -0.21
N VAL A 110 -2.44 -24.80 -0.93
CA VAL A 110 -2.45 -24.53 -2.38
C VAL A 110 -3.07 -25.70 -3.15
N GLU A 111 -2.72 -26.94 -2.79
CA GLU A 111 -3.32 -28.11 -3.42
C GLU A 111 -4.82 -28.24 -3.11
N ALA A 112 -5.23 -27.97 -1.88
CA ALA A 112 -6.64 -27.97 -1.49
C ALA A 112 -7.43 -26.92 -2.30
N ALA A 113 -6.87 -25.71 -2.46
CA ALA A 113 -7.45 -24.65 -3.27
C ALA A 113 -7.58 -25.05 -4.75
N ARG A 114 -6.54 -25.66 -5.33
CA ARG A 114 -6.55 -26.14 -6.73
C ARG A 114 -7.59 -27.22 -6.99
N ARG A 115 -7.89 -28.04 -5.97
CA ARG A 115 -8.92 -29.09 -6.04
C ARG A 115 -10.33 -28.55 -5.72
N ASN A 116 -10.49 -27.25 -5.51
CA ASN A 116 -11.73 -26.62 -5.02
C ASN A 116 -12.26 -27.31 -3.75
N HIS A 117 -11.36 -27.67 -2.84
CA HIS A 117 -11.74 -28.36 -1.62
C HIS A 117 -12.55 -27.42 -0.71
N PRO A 118 -13.62 -27.88 -0.05
CA PRO A 118 -14.47 -27.03 0.79
C PRO A 118 -13.71 -26.39 1.97
N ASN A 119 -12.64 -27.03 2.42
CA ASN A 119 -11.77 -26.51 3.49
C ASN A 119 -10.54 -25.77 2.96
N ALA A 120 -10.56 -25.32 1.70
CA ALA A 120 -9.49 -24.44 1.21
C ALA A 120 -9.53 -23.12 2.00
N PRO A 121 -8.37 -22.60 2.44
CA PRO A 121 -8.35 -21.39 3.23
C PRO A 121 -8.81 -20.18 2.40
N SER A 122 -9.56 -19.28 3.01
CA SER A 122 -10.11 -18.10 2.34
C SER A 122 -9.04 -17.16 1.77
N TRP A 123 -7.82 -17.17 2.33
CA TRP A 123 -6.70 -16.39 1.83
C TRP A 123 -6.13 -16.90 0.50
N SER A 124 -6.42 -18.14 0.07
CA SER A 124 -5.83 -18.78 -1.13
C SER A 124 -6.43 -18.25 -2.44
N THR A 125 -6.40 -16.94 -2.63
CA THR A 125 -6.82 -16.28 -3.87
C THR A 125 -5.81 -16.55 -4.99
N SER A 126 -6.29 -16.62 -6.23
CA SER A 126 -5.42 -16.86 -7.40
C SER A 126 -4.28 -15.84 -7.51
N ASP A 127 -4.53 -14.58 -7.16
CA ASP A 127 -3.54 -13.50 -7.20
C ASP A 127 -2.43 -13.70 -6.15
N LEU A 128 -2.78 -13.96 -4.88
CA LEU A 128 -1.80 -14.23 -3.84
C LEU A 128 -0.96 -15.47 -4.16
N LEU A 129 -1.59 -16.56 -4.62
CA LEU A 129 -0.90 -17.78 -5.01
C LEU A 129 0.09 -17.55 -6.16
N ALA A 130 -0.29 -16.76 -7.17
CA ALA A 130 0.59 -16.43 -8.29
C ALA A 130 1.84 -15.68 -7.81
N ARG A 131 1.67 -14.71 -6.91
CA ARG A 131 2.77 -13.93 -6.32
C ARG A 131 3.74 -14.80 -5.53
N LEU A 132 3.22 -15.63 -4.64
CA LEU A 132 4.04 -16.51 -3.80
C LEU A 132 4.85 -17.51 -4.61
N SER A 133 4.30 -18.00 -5.73
CA SER A 133 5.02 -18.93 -6.61
C SER A 133 6.18 -18.28 -7.37
N TRP A 134 6.14 -16.96 -7.52
CA TRP A 134 7.15 -16.20 -8.24
C TRP A 134 8.32 -15.78 -7.36
N ILE A 135 8.11 -15.64 -6.04
CA ILE A 135 9.17 -15.25 -5.10
C ILE A 135 10.35 -16.24 -5.19
N ASN A 136 11.53 -15.73 -5.57
CA ASN A 136 12.75 -16.50 -5.58
C ASN A 136 13.39 -16.49 -4.18
N TRP A 137 12.93 -17.42 -3.34
CA TRP A 137 13.39 -17.58 -1.96
C TRP A 137 14.93 -17.75 -1.82
N LYS A 138 15.61 -18.31 -2.84
CA LYS A 138 17.07 -18.48 -2.86
C LYS A 138 17.86 -17.16 -2.99
N ARG A 139 17.27 -16.13 -3.60
CA ARG A 139 17.91 -14.80 -3.73
C ARG A 139 17.83 -13.96 -2.45
N LEU A 140 17.00 -14.35 -1.49
CA LEU A 140 16.82 -13.67 -0.21
C LEU A 140 17.76 -14.21 0.89
N GLY A 141 18.67 -15.13 0.56
CA GLY A 141 19.61 -15.69 1.53
C GLY A 141 18.97 -16.60 2.59
N ILE A 142 17.71 -16.96 2.42
CA ILE A 142 17.02 -17.94 3.27
C ILE A 142 17.42 -19.34 2.78
N GLU A 143 18.57 -19.81 3.24
CA GLU A 143 18.96 -21.22 3.13
C GLU A 143 17.97 -22.07 3.93
N HIS A 144 17.58 -23.24 3.40
CA HIS A 144 16.74 -24.19 4.12
C HIS A 144 17.46 -24.56 5.43
N ILE A 145 16.86 -24.27 6.58
CA ILE A 145 17.34 -24.78 7.86
C ILE A 145 17.24 -26.31 7.74
N ARG A 146 18.41 -26.96 7.63
CA ARG A 146 18.55 -28.41 7.50
C ARG A 146 18.43 -29.07 8.87
#